data_AF-A0A9F5J2F0-F1
#
_entry.id   AF-A0A9F5J2F0-F1
#
_cell.length_a   1.000
_cell.length_b   1.000
_cell.length_c   1.000
_cell.angle_alpha   90.00
_cell.angle_beta   90.00
_cell.angle_gamma   90.00
#
_symmetry.space_group_name_H-M   'P 1'
#
loop_
_entity.id
_entity.type
_entity.pdbx_description
1 polymer ?
#
loop_
_entity_poly.entity_id
_entity_poly.type
_entity_poly.pdbx_seq_one_letter_code
_entity_poly.pdbx_strand_id
1 'polypeptide(L)'
;MDSNALSVNHRMQRTATLAQQVLERAKTRKLNWPLPPQLQRRTFRGGTDEDASLDAAFASFAEHMGCISADCENYYCSMPPFQFEEHEVAHIFRYHSKEASENLLRAFENEENKNAPIVEEPEYHKTQSAALIPAKTSTSKEICIKVSPGTYTISTSSYDDTIREAHLVNVQPGQSVNLTFHL
;
A
#
# COMPACT_ATOMS: atom_id res chain seq x y z
N MET A 1 39.79 -46.70 22.66
CA MET A 1 39.02 -45.76 21.81
C MET A 1 38.11 -44.86 22.67
N ASP A 2 38.50 -44.59 23.92
CA ASP A 2 37.54 -44.26 24.99
C ASP A 2 37.53 -42.77 25.37
N SER A 3 38.54 -42.01 24.92
CA SER A 3 38.68 -40.58 25.22
C SER A 3 37.64 -39.70 24.52
N ASN A 4 37.15 -40.12 23.34
CA ASN A 4 36.12 -39.36 22.61
C ASN A 4 34.73 -39.47 23.25
N ALA A 5 34.38 -40.63 23.82
CA ALA A 5 33.09 -40.84 24.47
C ALA A 5 32.95 -40.01 25.76
N LEU A 6 34.02 -39.94 26.56
CA LEU A 6 34.07 -39.10 27.77
C LEU A 6 33.93 -37.60 27.47
N SER A 7 34.54 -37.13 26.37
CA SER A 7 34.46 -35.74 25.93
C SER A 7 33.05 -35.34 25.47
N VAL A 8 32.36 -36.23 24.74
CA VAL A 8 30.97 -36.00 24.29
C VAL A 8 30.00 -35.95 25.47
N ASN A 9 30.13 -36.87 26.44
CA ASN A 9 29.30 -36.88 27.64
C ASN A 9 29.44 -35.59 28.46
N HIS A 10 30.68 -35.08 28.61
CA HIS A 10 30.92 -33.80 29.28
C HIS A 10 30.26 -32.61 28.56
N ARG A 11 30.29 -32.60 27.22
CA ARG A 11 29.64 -31.55 26.43
C ARG A 11 28.11 -31.60 26.60
N MET A 12 27.52 -32.79 26.54
CA MET A 12 26.08 -33.00 26.72
C MET A 12 25.60 -32.58 28.12
N GLN A 13 26.36 -32.93 29.16
CA GLN A 13 26.01 -32.56 30.52
C GLN A 13 26.08 -31.05 30.75
N ARG A 14 27.06 -30.36 30.14
CA ARG A 14 27.15 -28.89 30.19
C ARG A 14 25.97 -28.21 29.50
N THR A 15 25.54 -28.71 28.34
CA THR A 15 24.40 -28.14 27.62
C THR A 15 23.08 -28.38 28.37
N ALA A 16 22.92 -29.57 28.96
CA ALA A 16 21.73 -29.90 29.76
C ALA A 16 21.61 -28.98 30.99
N THR A 17 22.72 -28.77 31.72
CA THR A 17 22.74 -27.85 32.87
C THR A 17 22.43 -26.41 32.47
N LEU A 18 22.97 -25.94 31.34
CA LEU A 18 22.68 -24.59 30.85
C LEU A 18 21.20 -24.44 30.45
N ALA A 19 20.62 -25.44 29.78
CA ALA A 19 19.21 -25.44 29.42
C ALA A 19 18.31 -25.39 30.65
N GLN A 20 18.64 -26.16 31.70
CA GLN A 20 17.91 -26.13 32.98
C GLN A 20 17.97 -24.73 33.63
N GLN A 21 19.14 -24.09 33.63
CA GLN A 21 19.31 -22.74 34.19
C GLN A 21 18.52 -21.68 33.41
N VAL A 22 18.47 -21.81 32.08
CA VAL A 22 17.66 -20.93 31.23
C VAL A 22 16.18 -21.11 31.53
N LEU A 23 15.71 -22.35 31.67
CA LEU A 23 14.32 -22.66 32.00
C LEU A 23 13.92 -22.06 33.35
N GLU A 24 14.73 -22.25 34.40
CA GLU A 24 14.44 -21.68 35.71
C GLU A 24 14.49 -20.14 35.70
N ARG A 25 15.41 -19.54 34.93
CA ARG A 25 15.44 -18.08 34.71
C ARG A 25 14.22 -17.59 33.92
N ALA A 26 13.70 -18.37 32.98
CA ALA A 26 12.49 -18.01 32.24
C ALA A 26 11.24 -18.09 33.14
N LYS A 27 11.13 -19.13 33.97
CA LYS A 27 10.03 -19.29 34.94
C LYS A 27 9.91 -18.13 35.92
N THR A 28 11.04 -17.55 36.35
CA THR A 28 11.04 -16.39 37.27
C THR A 28 10.68 -15.08 36.58
N ARG A 29 10.75 -15.01 35.25
CA ARG A 29 10.25 -13.88 34.46
C ARG A 29 8.74 -14.03 34.28
N LYS A 30 7.99 -13.76 35.35
CA LYS A 30 6.55 -13.59 35.26
C LYS A 30 6.26 -12.31 34.47
N LEU A 31 6.15 -12.43 33.15
CA LEU A 31 5.73 -11.34 32.27
C LEU A 31 4.23 -11.13 32.51
N ASN A 32 3.90 -10.12 33.33
CA ASN A 32 2.54 -9.64 33.45
C ASN A 32 2.32 -8.68 32.28
N TRP A 33 1.85 -9.21 31.16
CA TRP A 33 1.41 -8.38 30.04
C TRP A 33 0.14 -7.67 30.46
N PRO A 34 0.14 -6.32 30.62
CA PRO A 34 -1.09 -5.61 30.88
C PRO A 34 -1.95 -5.70 29.62
N LEU A 35 -2.96 -6.57 29.65
CA LEU A 35 -3.96 -6.62 28.60
C LEU A 35 -4.76 -5.30 28.65
N PRO A 36 -4.95 -4.62 27.51
CA PRO A 36 -5.80 -3.43 27.45
C PRO A 36 -7.21 -3.73 27.99
N PRO A 37 -7.83 -2.80 28.74
CA PRO A 37 -9.14 -3.01 29.36
C PRO A 37 -10.25 -3.42 28.37
N GLN A 38 -10.09 -3.10 27.08
CA GLN A 38 -11.09 -3.43 26.05
C GLN A 38 -11.14 -4.93 25.68
N LEU A 39 -10.14 -5.74 26.06
CA LEU A 39 -10.17 -7.19 25.87
C LEU A 39 -10.78 -7.95 27.08
N GLN A 40 -11.28 -7.25 28.10
CA GLN A 40 -11.87 -7.87 29.29
C GLN A 40 -13.33 -8.37 29.12
N ARG A 41 -13.70 -8.88 27.94
CA ARG A 41 -14.91 -9.70 27.81
C ARG A 41 -14.67 -10.99 27.02
N ARG A 42 -13.82 -11.85 27.58
CA ARG A 42 -14.24 -13.19 27.96
C ARG A 42 -13.31 -13.66 29.06
N THR A 43 -13.77 -13.48 30.30
CA THR A 43 -13.21 -14.23 31.42
C THR A 43 -13.17 -15.70 31.00
N PHE A 44 -11.98 -16.32 31.08
CA PHE A 44 -11.83 -17.76 31.16
C PHE A 44 -12.63 -18.20 32.39
N ARG A 45 -13.94 -18.41 32.21
CA ARG A 45 -14.75 -19.10 33.18
C ARG A 45 -14.24 -20.53 33.08
N GLY A 46 -13.58 -21.00 34.15
CA GLY A 46 -13.25 -22.40 34.32
C GLY A 46 -14.53 -23.21 34.21
N GLY A 47 -14.83 -23.63 33.00
CA GLY A 47 -15.92 -24.49 32.60
C GLY A 47 -15.29 -25.42 31.58
N THR A 48 -15.45 -26.70 31.83
CA THR A 48 -15.10 -27.80 30.95
C THR A 48 -15.70 -27.59 29.56
N ASP A 49 -15.01 -26.86 28.70
CA ASP A 49 -15.19 -26.89 27.25
C ASP A 49 -13.83 -27.27 26.68
N GLU A 50 -13.69 -28.57 26.44
CA GLU A 50 -12.64 -29.12 25.60
C GLU A 50 -12.75 -28.47 24.21
N ASP A 51 -11.61 -28.10 23.63
CA ASP A 51 -11.48 -27.52 22.29
C ASP A 51 -12.17 -26.17 22.05
N ALA A 52 -11.45 -25.07 22.31
CA ALA A 52 -11.50 -23.97 21.35
C ALA A 52 -10.96 -24.52 20.02
N SER A 53 -11.87 -24.98 19.15
CA SER A 53 -11.51 -25.49 17.84
C SER A 53 -10.59 -24.48 17.16
N LEU A 54 -9.48 -24.96 16.60
CA LEU A 54 -8.53 -24.14 15.85
C LEU A 54 -9.25 -23.30 14.77
N ASP A 55 -10.33 -23.84 14.20
CA ASP A 55 -11.19 -23.14 13.25
C ASP A 55 -11.87 -21.91 13.86
N ALA A 56 -12.33 -21.99 15.12
CA ALA A 56 -12.92 -20.86 15.82
C ALA A 56 -11.88 -19.77 16.11
N ALA A 57 -10.63 -20.15 16.41
CA ALA A 57 -9.54 -19.19 16.60
C ALA A 57 -9.18 -18.48 15.29
N PHE A 58 -9.07 -19.21 14.17
CA PHE A 58 -8.84 -18.60 12.86
C PHE A 58 -10.01 -17.74 12.40
N ALA A 59 -11.25 -18.16 12.64
CA ALA A 59 -12.43 -17.36 12.34
C ALA A 59 -12.41 -16.03 13.11
N SER A 60 -12.06 -16.06 14.39
CA SER A 60 -11.92 -14.85 15.20
C SER A 60 -10.80 -13.93 14.69
N PHE A 61 -9.66 -14.48 14.27
CA PHE A 61 -8.59 -13.68 13.69
C PHE A 61 -9.01 -13.06 12.35
N ALA A 62 -9.68 -13.82 11.49
CA ALA A 62 -10.20 -13.34 10.21
C ALA A 62 -11.23 -12.21 10.40
N GLU A 63 -12.14 -12.36 11.37
CA GLU A 63 -13.09 -11.32 11.75
C GLU A 63 -12.36 -10.05 12.22
N HIS A 64 -11.36 -10.20 13.09
CA HIS A 64 -10.58 -9.08 13.59
C HIS A 64 -9.80 -8.35 12.48
N MET A 65 -9.20 -9.10 11.55
CA MET A 65 -8.55 -8.53 10.37
C MET A 65 -9.55 -7.78 9.49
N GLY A 66 -10.77 -8.30 9.32
CA GLY A 66 -11.86 -7.61 8.63
C GLY A 66 -12.23 -6.29 9.30
N CYS A 67 -12.35 -6.27 10.63
CA CYS A 67 -12.58 -5.03 11.39
C CYS A 67 -11.45 -4.01 11.19
N ILE A 68 -10.18 -4.44 11.30
CA ILE A 68 -9.03 -3.56 11.10
C ILE A 68 -9.00 -2.99 9.69
N SER A 69 -9.29 -3.81 8.67
CA SER A 69 -9.41 -3.34 7.29
C SER A 69 -10.50 -2.28 7.12
N ALA A 70 -11.68 -2.49 7.71
CA ALA A 70 -12.77 -1.52 7.65
C ALA A 70 -12.44 -0.21 8.38
N ASP A 71 -11.82 -0.28 9.56
CA ASP A 71 -11.37 0.90 10.30
C ASP A 71 -10.32 1.69 9.53
N CYS A 72 -9.42 0.97 8.86
CA CYS A 72 -8.40 1.53 7.98
C CYS A 72 -9.03 2.25 6.77
N GLU A 73 -10.00 1.61 6.11
CA GLU A 73 -10.76 2.22 5.01
C GLU A 73 -11.47 3.51 5.46
N ASN A 74 -12.17 3.47 6.60
CA ASN A 74 -12.84 4.64 7.18
C ASN A 74 -11.86 5.79 7.47
N TYR A 75 -10.69 5.48 8.02
CA TYR A 75 -9.64 6.47 8.27
C TYR A 75 -9.20 7.14 6.97
N TYR A 76 -8.85 6.35 5.95
CA TYR A 76 -8.35 6.87 4.68
C TYR A 76 -9.43 7.58 3.85
N CYS A 77 -10.69 7.17 3.93
CA CYS A 77 -11.81 7.89 3.30
C CYS A 77 -12.15 9.22 3.99
N SER A 78 -11.84 9.36 5.29
CA SER A 78 -12.14 10.57 6.06
C SER A 78 -11.00 11.60 6.03
N MET A 79 -9.80 11.18 5.63
CA MET A 79 -8.62 12.02 5.55
C MET A 79 -8.48 12.62 4.15
N PRO A 80 -8.09 13.90 4.04
CA PRO A 80 -7.78 14.48 2.74
C PRO A 80 -6.57 13.78 2.09
N PRO A 81 -6.57 13.61 0.76
CA PRO A 81 -5.55 12.83 0.02
C PRO A 81 -4.12 13.37 0.12
N PHE A 82 -3.94 14.61 0.59
CA PHE A 82 -2.66 15.32 0.63
C PHE A 82 -1.82 15.06 1.89
N GLN A 83 -2.20 14.09 2.72
CA GLN A 83 -1.47 13.72 3.94
C GLN A 83 -0.90 12.30 3.89
N PHE A 84 -1.05 11.61 2.75
CA PHE A 84 -0.63 10.22 2.64
C PHE A 84 0.82 10.10 2.17
N GLU A 85 1.58 9.33 2.92
CA GLU A 85 2.91 8.91 2.53
C GLU A 85 2.83 7.79 1.48
N GLU A 86 3.90 7.59 0.70
CA GLU A 86 3.93 6.60 -0.40
C GLU A 86 3.54 5.18 0.06
N HIS A 87 3.92 4.80 1.27
CA HIS A 87 3.61 3.49 1.85
C HIS A 87 2.13 3.34 2.23
N GLU A 88 1.45 4.43 2.54
CA GLU A 88 0.00 4.44 2.82
C GLU A 88 -0.80 4.33 1.54
N VAL A 89 -0.36 5.01 0.49
CA VAL A 89 -0.91 4.83 -0.86
C VAL A 89 -0.80 3.37 -1.30
N ALA A 90 0.41 2.78 -1.17
CA ALA A 90 0.63 1.37 -1.49
C ALA A 90 -0.23 0.42 -0.65
N HIS A 91 -0.47 0.75 0.63
CA HIS A 91 -1.38 0.00 1.49
C HIS A 91 -2.81 -0.02 0.92
N ILE A 92 -3.35 1.15 0.57
CA ILE A 92 -4.72 1.29 0.06
C ILE A 92 -4.92 0.48 -1.22
N PHE A 93 -3.98 0.59 -2.18
CA PHE A 93 -4.05 -0.18 -3.43
C PHE A 93 -3.92 -1.69 -3.24
N ARG A 94 -3.31 -2.16 -2.15
CA ARG A 94 -3.04 -3.57 -1.92
C ARG A 94 -4.13 -4.28 -1.11
N TYR A 95 -4.75 -3.59 -0.17
CA TYR A 95 -5.63 -4.22 0.83
C TYR A 95 -7.08 -3.77 0.76
N HIS A 96 -7.39 -2.65 0.09
CA HIS A 96 -8.75 -2.12 -0.01
C HIS A 96 -9.37 -2.31 -1.40
N SER A 97 -10.67 -2.06 -1.48
CA SER A 97 -11.46 -2.23 -2.69
C SER A 97 -11.03 -1.28 -3.82
N LYS A 98 -11.42 -1.62 -5.06
CA LYS A 98 -11.21 -0.75 -6.22
C LYS A 98 -11.83 0.63 -6.00
N GLU A 99 -13.00 0.68 -5.37
CA GLU A 99 -13.69 1.93 -5.03
C GLU A 99 -12.85 2.83 -4.12
N ALA A 100 -12.22 2.27 -3.08
CA ALA A 100 -11.32 3.02 -2.20
C ALA A 100 -10.12 3.60 -2.97
N SER A 101 -9.54 2.83 -3.89
CA SER A 101 -8.43 3.29 -4.73
C SER A 101 -8.83 4.35 -5.76
N GLU A 102 -10.04 4.27 -6.33
CA GLU A 102 -10.58 5.27 -7.25
C GLU A 102 -10.92 6.58 -6.53
N ASN A 103 -11.46 6.50 -5.31
CA ASN A 103 -11.72 7.66 -4.47
C ASN A 103 -10.42 8.41 -4.14
N LEU A 104 -9.33 7.69 -3.87
CA LEU A 104 -8.00 8.28 -3.68
C LEU A 104 -7.53 9.05 -4.93
N LEU A 105 -7.62 8.43 -6.11
CA LEU A 105 -7.22 9.04 -7.38
C LEU A 105 -8.04 10.30 -7.70
N ARG A 106 -9.37 10.22 -7.56
CA ARG A 106 -10.26 11.37 -7.74
C ARG A 106 -9.91 12.51 -6.79
N ALA A 107 -9.53 12.18 -5.56
CA ALA A 107 -9.17 13.17 -4.57
C ALA A 107 -7.86 13.91 -4.96
N PHE A 108 -6.89 13.23 -5.57
CA PHE A 108 -5.70 13.87 -6.15
C PHE A 108 -6.04 14.78 -7.36
N GLU A 109 -6.91 14.34 -8.27
CA GLU A 109 -7.33 15.13 -9.45
C GLU A 109 -8.05 16.43 -9.06
N ASN A 110 -8.89 16.39 -8.03
CA ASN A 110 -9.62 17.56 -7.54
C ASN A 110 -8.70 18.65 -6.97
N GLU A 111 -7.53 18.30 -6.44
CA GLU A 111 -6.55 19.26 -5.95
C GLU A 111 -5.70 19.87 -7.08
N GLU A 112 -5.37 19.12 -8.14
CA GLU A 112 -4.72 19.69 -9.34
C GLU A 112 -5.59 20.81 -9.94
N ASN A 113 -6.91 20.63 -9.92
CA ASN A 113 -7.87 21.62 -10.42
C ASN A 113 -8.06 22.84 -9.49
N LYS A 114 -7.77 22.73 -8.19
CA LYS A 114 -7.84 23.87 -7.23
C LYS A 114 -6.56 24.71 -7.19
N ASN A 115 -5.41 24.12 -7.52
CA ASN A 115 -4.12 24.81 -7.53
C ASN A 115 -3.81 25.51 -8.87
N ALA A 116 -4.79 25.60 -9.78
CA ALA A 116 -4.68 26.44 -10.97
C ALA A 116 -4.61 27.93 -10.56
N PRO A 117 -3.56 28.68 -10.93
CA PRO A 117 -3.45 30.08 -10.54
C PRO A 117 -4.52 30.91 -11.24
N ILE A 118 -5.36 31.56 -10.43
CA ILE A 118 -6.16 32.73 -10.83
C ILE A 118 -5.15 33.84 -11.14
N VAL A 119 -4.74 33.96 -12.40
CA VAL A 119 -3.98 35.13 -12.87
C VAL A 119 -5.00 36.16 -13.35
N GLU A 120 -5.34 37.08 -12.46
CA GLU A 120 -5.86 38.38 -12.85
C GLU A 120 -4.77 39.13 -13.63
N GLU A 121 -5.10 39.58 -14.84
CA GLU A 121 -4.30 40.55 -15.60
C GLU A 121 -4.11 41.85 -14.80
N PRO A 122 -2.93 42.48 -14.91
CA PRO A 122 -2.91 43.73 -15.66
C PRO A 122 -1.71 43.88 -16.60
N GLU A 123 -2.05 44.03 -17.89
CA GLU A 123 -1.53 44.96 -18.90
C GLU A 123 -0.11 45.60 -18.84
N TYR A 124 0.56 45.49 -20.00
CA TYR A 124 1.57 46.39 -20.64
C TYR A 124 3.03 46.36 -20.13
N HIS A 125 4.10 46.29 -20.94
CA HIS A 125 4.37 46.85 -22.28
C HIS A 125 5.32 46.00 -23.17
N LYS A 126 4.84 45.69 -24.39
CA LYS A 126 5.48 45.72 -25.73
C LYS A 126 7.03 45.89 -25.84
N THR A 127 7.71 44.99 -26.58
CA THR A 127 8.54 45.30 -27.80
C THR A 127 8.94 44.01 -28.56
N GLN A 128 8.18 43.75 -29.63
CA GLN A 128 8.51 43.21 -30.97
C GLN A 128 9.80 42.40 -31.21
N SER A 129 9.61 41.16 -31.69
CA SER A 129 10.25 40.68 -32.94
C SER A 129 9.29 39.76 -33.70
N ALA A 130 9.01 40.12 -34.96
CA ALA A 130 8.11 39.47 -35.91
C ALA A 130 8.73 38.18 -36.48
N ALA A 131 8.06 37.15 -37.01
CA ALA A 131 6.71 36.91 -37.53
C ALA A 131 6.50 35.36 -37.47
N LEU A 132 5.33 34.71 -37.33
CA LEU A 132 3.97 34.86 -37.86
C LEU A 132 2.97 34.21 -36.87
N ILE A 133 1.78 34.79 -36.76
CA ILE A 133 0.66 34.49 -35.82
C ILE A 133 -0.33 33.47 -36.50
N PRO A 134 -1.50 33.09 -35.95
CA PRO A 134 -1.95 32.60 -34.62
C PRO A 134 -2.57 31.17 -34.70
N ALA A 135 -2.83 30.53 -33.55
CA ALA A 135 -4.21 30.20 -33.10
C ALA A 135 -4.31 28.92 -32.26
N LYS A 136 -5.03 29.07 -31.14
CA LYS A 136 -5.63 28.05 -30.26
C LYS A 136 -4.64 27.25 -29.40
N THR A 137 -4.52 27.67 -28.15
CA THR A 137 -4.08 26.83 -27.04
C THR A 137 -5.10 25.70 -26.83
N SER A 138 -4.96 24.61 -27.59
CA SER A 138 -5.50 23.32 -27.16
C SER A 138 -4.60 22.84 -26.03
N THR A 139 -5.17 22.56 -24.86
CA THR A 139 -4.48 22.04 -23.67
C THR A 139 -4.08 20.57 -23.86
N SER A 140 -3.31 20.26 -24.92
CA SER A 140 -2.78 18.92 -25.16
C SER A 140 -1.61 18.68 -24.20
N LYS A 141 -1.83 17.92 -23.13
CA LYS A 141 -0.76 17.42 -22.25
C LYS A 141 -0.07 16.25 -22.95
N GLU A 142 1.24 16.34 -23.22
CA GLU A 142 2.04 15.22 -23.73
C GLU A 142 2.53 14.37 -22.56
N ILE A 143 2.26 13.06 -22.59
CA ILE A 143 2.67 12.10 -21.54
C ILE A 143 3.79 11.22 -22.08
N CYS A 144 4.93 11.20 -21.39
CA CYS A 144 6.09 10.37 -21.72
C CYS A 144 6.24 9.23 -20.71
N ILE A 145 6.15 7.98 -21.17
CA ILE A 145 6.31 6.78 -20.34
C ILE A 145 7.54 6.00 -20.82
N LYS A 146 8.48 5.71 -19.90
CA LYS A 146 9.64 4.85 -20.19
C LYS A 146 9.31 3.42 -19.78
N VAL A 147 9.45 2.50 -20.72
CA VAL A 147 9.16 1.07 -20.53
C VAL A 147 10.36 0.22 -20.93
N SER A 148 10.41 -1.01 -20.44
CA SER A 148 11.34 -2.01 -20.95
C SER A 148 10.95 -2.43 -22.38
N PRO A 149 11.85 -3.05 -23.16
CA PRO A 149 11.46 -3.62 -24.45
C PRO A 149 10.39 -4.70 -24.28
N GLY A 150 9.34 -4.67 -25.10
CA GLY A 150 8.21 -5.59 -24.96
C GLY A 150 6.96 -5.13 -25.71
N THR A 151 5.90 -5.94 -25.62
CA THR A 151 4.58 -5.63 -26.19
C THR A 151 3.66 -5.10 -25.10
N TYR A 152 3.07 -3.93 -25.33
CA TYR A 152 2.24 -3.19 -24.39
C TYR A 152 0.89 -2.86 -25.00
N THR A 153 -0.16 -2.94 -24.19
CA THR A 153 -1.49 -2.43 -24.54
C THR A 153 -1.69 -1.09 -23.84
N ILE A 154 -1.92 -0.04 -24.61
CA ILE A 154 -2.11 1.33 -24.12
C ILE A 154 -3.56 1.69 -24.37
N SER A 155 -4.33 1.84 -23.28
CA SER A 155 -5.75 2.20 -23.34
C SER A 155 -5.98 3.57 -22.76
N THR A 156 -6.77 4.38 -23.45
CA THR A 156 -7.27 5.67 -22.97
C THR A 156 -8.79 5.64 -22.92
N SER A 157 -9.37 6.36 -21.96
CA SER A 157 -10.82 6.55 -21.83
C SER A 157 -11.12 8.03 -21.56
N SER A 158 -12.23 8.54 -22.09
CA SER A 158 -12.74 9.87 -21.73
C SER A 158 -13.25 9.85 -20.28
N TYR A 159 -13.40 11.03 -19.66
CA TYR A 159 -13.88 11.17 -18.27
C TYR A 159 -15.26 10.52 -18.07
N ASP A 160 -16.11 10.61 -19.08
CA ASP A 160 -17.48 10.07 -19.09
C ASP A 160 -17.52 8.58 -19.49
N ASP A 161 -16.35 7.97 -19.75
CA ASP A 161 -16.14 6.60 -20.26
C ASP A 161 -16.88 6.33 -21.60
N THR A 162 -17.21 7.39 -22.33
CA THR A 162 -17.96 7.35 -23.61
C THR A 162 -17.06 6.99 -24.79
N ILE A 163 -15.76 7.30 -24.70
CA ILE A 163 -14.77 7.05 -25.73
C ILE A 163 -13.68 6.19 -25.10
N ARG A 164 -13.43 5.01 -25.68
CA ARG A 164 -12.36 4.08 -25.26
C ARG A 164 -11.54 3.71 -26.47
N GLU A 165 -10.23 3.97 -26.40
CA GLU A 165 -9.29 3.68 -27.48
C GLU A 165 -8.15 2.83 -26.94
N ALA A 166 -7.78 1.76 -27.65
CA ALA A 166 -6.73 0.83 -27.20
C ALA A 166 -5.76 0.51 -28.35
N HIS A 167 -4.47 0.71 -28.10
CA HIS A 167 -3.40 0.47 -29.05
C HIS A 167 -2.45 -0.60 -28.52
N LEU A 168 -2.20 -1.63 -29.32
CA LEU A 168 -1.17 -2.63 -29.04
C LEU A 168 0.15 -2.19 -29.71
N VAL A 169 1.18 -1.96 -28.90
CA VAL A 169 2.47 -1.44 -29.37
C VAL A 169 3.59 -2.36 -28.93
N ASN A 170 4.45 -2.73 -29.88
CA ASN A 170 5.69 -3.44 -29.61
C ASN A 170 6.86 -2.42 -29.59
N VAL A 171 7.54 -2.30 -28.45
CA VAL A 171 8.63 -1.34 -28.23
C VAL A 171 9.97 -2.08 -28.21
N GLN A 172 10.84 -1.73 -29.15
CA GLN A 172 12.21 -2.25 -29.22
C GLN A 172 13.20 -1.42 -28.36
N PRO A 173 14.39 -1.96 -28.00
CA PRO A 173 15.39 -1.22 -27.25
C PRO A 173 15.78 0.09 -27.95
N GLY A 174 15.66 1.23 -27.26
CA GLY A 174 16.00 2.56 -27.79
C GLY A 174 14.95 3.19 -28.72
N GLN A 175 13.82 2.50 -28.95
CA GLN A 175 12.73 3.01 -29.78
C GLN A 175 11.80 3.93 -28.97
N SER A 176 11.34 5.02 -29.60
CA SER A 176 10.22 5.83 -29.13
C SER A 176 9.02 5.66 -30.06
N VAL A 177 7.82 5.58 -29.49
CA VAL A 177 6.55 5.50 -30.23
C VAL A 177 5.67 6.64 -29.76
N ASN A 178 5.27 7.51 -30.69
CA ASN A 178 4.30 8.56 -30.43
C ASN A 178 2.91 8.05 -30.78
N LEU A 179 1.98 8.17 -29.83
CA LEU A 179 0.58 7.84 -29.99
C LEU A 179 -0.25 9.10 -29.77
N THR A 180 -1.24 9.29 -30.63
CA THR A 180 -2.20 10.38 -30.51
C THR A 180 -3.57 9.76 -30.30
N PHE A 181 -4.21 10.14 -29.20
CA PHE A 181 -5.55 9.70 -28.86
C PHE A 181 -6.51 10.87 -29.01
N HIS A 182 -7.65 10.62 -29.65
CA HIS A 182 -8.71 11.61 -29.81
C HIS A 182 -9.80 11.32 -28.79
N LEU A 183 -9.64 11.91 -27.60
CA LEU A 183 -10.56 11.82 -26.48
C LEU A 183 -11.64 12.91 -26.53
#